data_AF-A0A2E6HFP7-F1
#
_entry.id   AF-A0A2E6HFP7-F1
#
_cell.length_a   1.000
_cell.length_b   1.000
_cell.length_c   1.000
_cell.angle_alpha   90.00
_cell.angle_beta   90.00
_cell.angle_gamma   90.00
#
_symmetry.space_group_name_H-M   'P 1'
#
loop_
_entity.id
_entity.type
_entity.pdbx_description
1 polymer ?
#
loop_
_entity_poly.entity_id
_entity_poly.type
_entity_poly.pdbx_seq_one_letter_code
_entity_poly.pdbx_strand_id
1 'polypeptide(L)'
;MKHLICSAIVITITGIINPAIARAQNNSLQNRALIENVNRLQGQLEDLLQSYNALKKEVDILQIELRKTRAESLKSKPDSITKSDIEGLTKAIREVDRKRSADKELILKEIRNIARNSNNNNSRPITTTPSTTNRKPQKGFEHTVQSGETISAVIAAYNEQLKIEGGKKRITLNSVLKANPKLNPRSIQIGQILFIPDPR
;
A
#
# COMPACT_ATOMS: atom_id res chain seq x y z
N MET A 1 10.35 18.35 111.75
CA MET A 1 9.97 17.37 110.71
C MET A 1 8.79 17.85 109.85
N LYS A 2 8.81 19.09 109.34
CA LYS A 2 7.71 19.64 108.49
C LYS A 2 8.22 20.02 107.09
N HIS A 3 9.46 20.53 106.99
CA HIS A 3 10.08 20.91 105.71
C HIS A 3 10.56 19.72 104.85
N LEU A 4 10.82 18.55 105.46
CA LEU A 4 11.25 17.34 104.74
C LEU A 4 10.07 16.63 104.04
N ILE A 5 8.85 16.85 104.53
CA ILE A 5 7.62 16.26 103.96
C ILE A 5 7.16 17.07 102.75
N CYS A 6 7.33 18.40 102.78
CA CYS A 6 7.00 19.26 101.64
C CYS A 6 7.92 19.06 100.43
N SER A 7 9.21 18.76 100.61
CA SER A 7 10.13 18.52 99.48
C SER A 7 9.87 17.19 98.77
N ALA A 8 9.47 16.15 99.50
CA ALA A 8 9.11 14.85 98.93
C ALA A 8 7.81 14.90 98.10
N ILE A 9 6.87 15.77 98.47
CA ILE A 9 5.61 15.97 97.71
C ILE A 9 5.87 16.72 96.39
N VAL A 10 6.81 17.66 96.36
CA VAL A 10 7.13 18.42 95.13
C VAL A 10 7.85 17.55 94.09
N ILE A 11 8.71 16.61 94.51
CA ILE A 11 9.45 15.73 93.59
C ILE A 11 8.56 14.61 93.02
N THR A 12 7.51 14.21 93.73
CA THR A 12 6.55 13.20 93.23
C THR A 12 5.55 13.80 92.23
N ILE A 13 5.24 15.09 92.32
CA ILE A 13 4.34 15.77 91.37
C ILE A 13 5.02 16.03 90.01
N THR A 14 6.34 16.27 89.95
CA THR A 14 7.06 16.50 88.68
C THR A 14 7.23 15.23 87.83
N GLY A 15 7.13 14.03 88.40
CA GLY A 15 7.24 12.76 87.67
C GLY A 15 5.98 12.33 86.89
N ILE A 16 4.79 12.85 87.27
CA ILE A 16 3.49 12.38 86.75
C ILE A 16 2.97 13.24 85.59
N ILE A 17 3.58 14.41 85.33
CA ILE A 17 3.15 15.34 84.27
C ILE A 17 3.77 14.99 82.90
N ASN A 18 4.88 14.25 82.89
CA ASN A 18 5.61 13.89 81.66
C ASN A 18 4.88 12.96 80.66
N PRO A 19 4.10 11.95 81.05
CA PRO A 19 3.52 11.01 80.08
C PRO A 19 2.29 11.56 79.34
N ALA A 20 1.66 12.64 79.85
CA ALA A 20 0.55 13.31 79.16
C ALA A 20 1.05 14.20 78.02
N ILE A 21 2.14 14.93 78.22
CA ILE A 21 2.76 15.80 77.21
C ILE A 21 3.32 14.96 76.05
N ALA A 22 4.01 13.85 76.34
CA ALA A 22 4.53 12.95 75.32
C ALA A 22 3.41 12.32 74.47
N ARG A 23 2.28 11.92 75.09
CA ARG A 23 1.12 11.39 74.35
C ARG A 23 0.41 12.46 73.52
N ALA A 24 0.28 13.68 74.03
CA ALA A 24 -0.27 14.80 73.27
C ALA A 24 0.60 15.15 72.05
N GLN A 25 1.92 15.13 72.20
CA GLN A 25 2.86 15.33 71.09
C GLN A 25 2.75 14.21 70.04
N ASN A 26 2.68 12.95 70.44
CA ASN A 26 2.50 11.82 69.52
C ASN A 26 1.19 11.93 68.71
N ASN A 27 0.08 12.28 69.38
CA ASN A 27 -1.20 12.50 68.71
C ASN A 27 -1.13 13.66 67.69
N SER A 28 -0.40 14.73 68.02
CA SER A 28 -0.20 15.87 67.11
C SER A 28 0.62 15.50 65.87
N LEU A 29 1.63 14.63 66.01
CA LEU A 29 2.43 14.11 64.89
C LEU A 29 1.62 13.17 63.99
N GLN A 30 0.81 12.30 64.59
CA GLN A 30 -0.12 11.44 63.85
C GLN A 30 -1.14 12.26 63.05
N ASN A 31 -1.70 13.32 63.65
CA ASN A 31 -2.60 14.24 62.95
C ASN A 31 -1.91 14.97 61.79
N ARG A 32 -0.65 15.38 61.94
CA ARG A 32 0.12 15.99 60.85
C ARG A 32 0.35 15.00 59.70
N ALA A 33 0.79 13.78 60.01
CA ALA A 33 0.97 12.73 59.01
C ALA A 33 -0.36 12.39 58.29
N LEU A 34 -1.48 12.39 59.01
CA LEU A 34 -2.80 12.19 58.41
C LEU A 34 -3.16 13.32 57.44
N ILE A 35 -2.96 14.58 57.84
CA ILE A 35 -3.23 15.75 56.98
C ILE A 35 -2.35 15.72 55.73
N GLU A 36 -1.07 15.38 55.86
CA GLU A 36 -0.16 15.25 54.72
C GLU A 36 -0.63 14.17 53.74
N ASN A 37 -1.08 13.01 54.25
CA ASN A 37 -1.64 11.95 53.42
C ASN A 37 -2.91 12.40 52.70
N VAL A 38 -3.80 13.14 53.37
CA VAL A 38 -5.01 13.68 52.75
C VAL A 38 -4.67 14.68 51.65
N ASN A 39 -3.74 15.60 51.89
CA ASN A 39 -3.29 16.56 50.88
C ASN A 39 -2.65 15.85 49.68
N ARG A 40 -1.85 14.80 49.93
CA ARG A 40 -1.26 13.98 48.88
C ARG A 40 -2.33 13.26 48.05
N LEU A 41 -3.32 12.66 48.70
CA LEU A 41 -4.44 12.00 48.02
C LEU A 41 -5.27 12.98 47.19
N GLN A 42 -5.49 14.21 47.70
CA GLN A 42 -6.15 15.27 46.93
C GLN A 42 -5.35 15.63 45.67
N GLY A 43 -4.03 15.80 45.78
CA GLY A 43 -3.18 16.02 44.61
C GLY A 43 -3.24 14.88 43.60
N GLN A 44 -3.20 13.62 44.07
CA GLN A 44 -3.33 12.46 43.19
C GLN A 44 -4.69 12.40 42.48
N LEU A 45 -5.78 12.81 43.14
CA LEU A 45 -7.10 12.90 42.53
C LEU A 45 -7.18 14.02 41.49
N GLU A 46 -6.53 15.16 41.75
CA GLU A 46 -6.47 16.28 40.80
C GLU A 46 -5.67 15.91 39.55
N ASP A 47 -4.50 15.27 39.72
CA ASP A 47 -3.69 14.74 38.63
C ASP A 47 -4.47 13.69 37.80
N LEU A 48 -5.20 12.80 38.47
CA LEU A 48 -6.03 11.79 37.80
C LEU A 48 -7.18 12.44 37.01
N LEU A 49 -7.84 13.46 37.59
CA LEU A 49 -8.88 14.20 36.90
C LEU A 49 -8.34 14.94 35.68
N GLN A 50 -7.14 15.52 35.79
CA GLN A 50 -6.46 16.21 34.68
C GLN A 50 -6.13 15.24 33.55
N SER A 51 -5.58 14.06 33.86
CA SER A 51 -5.28 13.03 32.86
C SER A 51 -6.54 12.46 32.20
N TYR A 52 -7.63 12.26 32.95
CA TYR A 52 -8.92 11.86 32.39
C TYR A 52 -9.46 12.90 31.41
N ASN A 53 -9.38 14.19 31.77
CA ASN A 53 -9.80 15.27 30.89
C ASN A 53 -8.92 15.40 29.64
N ALA A 54 -7.61 15.14 29.75
CA ALA A 54 -6.70 15.09 28.60
C ALA A 54 -7.09 13.95 27.66
N LEU A 55 -7.32 12.74 28.19
CA LEU A 55 -7.75 11.58 27.41
C LEU A 55 -9.08 11.84 26.70
N LYS A 56 -10.04 12.47 27.39
CA LYS A 56 -11.33 12.83 26.79
C LYS A 56 -11.15 13.76 25.58
N LYS A 57 -10.24 14.74 25.67
CA LYS A 57 -9.92 15.63 24.55
C LYS A 57 -9.29 14.88 23.37
N GLU A 58 -8.40 13.93 23.64
CA GLU A 58 -7.81 13.10 22.57
C GLU A 58 -8.88 12.27 21.85
N VAL A 59 -9.83 11.69 22.59
CA VAL A 59 -10.96 10.97 22.00
C VAL A 59 -11.81 11.89 21.12
N ASP A 60 -12.10 13.10 21.58
CA ASP A 60 -12.87 14.09 20.79
C ASP A 60 -12.11 14.48 19.52
N ILE A 61 -10.78 14.69 19.61
CA ILE A 61 -9.92 14.99 18.46
C ILE A 61 -9.95 13.83 17.44
N LEU A 62 -9.76 12.59 17.90
CA LEU A 62 -9.81 11.41 17.04
C LEU A 62 -11.17 11.23 16.37
N GLN A 63 -12.27 11.53 17.09
CA GLN A 63 -13.61 11.50 16.49
C GLN A 63 -13.76 12.58 15.41
N ILE A 64 -13.23 13.78 15.62
CA ILE A 64 -13.23 14.85 14.62
C ILE A 64 -12.39 14.44 13.40
N GLU A 65 -11.21 13.86 13.62
CA GLU A 65 -10.34 13.38 12.54
C GLU A 65 -11.03 12.27 11.74
N LEU A 66 -11.62 11.27 12.40
CA LEU A 66 -12.39 10.22 11.74
C LEU A 66 -13.54 10.79 10.89
N ARG A 67 -14.28 11.77 11.40
CA ARG A 67 -15.35 12.45 10.65
C ARG A 67 -14.78 13.18 9.44
N LYS A 68 -13.65 13.87 9.61
CA LYS A 68 -12.95 14.59 8.53
C LYS A 68 -12.44 13.62 7.47
N THR A 69 -11.71 12.57 7.85
CA THR A 69 -11.22 11.53 6.93
C THR A 69 -12.37 10.86 6.19
N ARG A 70 -13.49 10.59 6.87
CA ARG A 70 -14.69 10.04 6.21
C ARG A 70 -15.29 11.01 5.21
N ALA A 71 -15.38 12.30 5.55
CA ALA A 71 -15.88 13.33 4.63
C ALA A 71 -14.94 13.57 3.44
N GLU A 72 -13.62 13.54 3.66
CA GLU A 72 -12.61 13.63 2.60
C GLU A 72 -12.64 12.40 1.71
N SER A 73 -12.77 11.20 2.28
CA SER A 73 -12.95 9.96 1.50
C SER A 73 -14.23 10.00 0.66
N LEU A 74 -15.32 10.57 1.17
CA LEU A 74 -16.55 10.77 0.38
C LEU A 74 -16.35 11.80 -0.75
N LYS A 75 -15.50 12.82 -0.55
CA LYS A 75 -15.19 13.82 -1.58
C LYS A 75 -14.18 13.32 -2.62
N SER A 76 -13.21 12.49 -2.20
CA SER A 76 -12.11 12.00 -3.05
C SER A 76 -12.39 10.68 -3.74
N LYS A 77 -13.53 10.03 -3.44
CA LYS A 77 -14.00 8.85 -4.16
C LYS A 77 -14.94 9.27 -5.29
N PRO A 78 -14.45 9.50 -6.53
CA PRO A 78 -15.32 9.40 -7.68
C PRO A 78 -15.80 7.95 -7.72
N ASP A 79 -17.11 7.76 -7.68
CA ASP A 79 -17.79 6.48 -7.90
C ASP A 79 -17.47 5.39 -6.88
N SER A 80 -18.16 5.47 -5.73
CA SER A 80 -18.56 4.25 -5.04
C SER A 80 -19.45 3.45 -6.00
N ILE A 81 -18.86 2.53 -6.76
CA ILE A 81 -19.53 1.62 -7.69
C ILE A 81 -20.82 1.13 -7.04
N THR A 82 -21.95 1.53 -7.62
CA THR A 82 -23.25 1.16 -7.11
C THR A 82 -23.64 -0.21 -7.65
N LYS A 83 -24.57 -0.90 -6.98
CA LYS A 83 -25.08 -2.20 -7.46
C LYS A 83 -25.68 -2.11 -8.87
N SER A 84 -26.27 -0.96 -9.23
CA SER A 84 -26.81 -0.72 -10.57
C SER A 84 -25.73 -0.68 -11.65
N ASP A 85 -24.55 -0.14 -11.36
CA ASP A 85 -23.44 -0.10 -12.32
C ASP A 85 -22.94 -1.52 -12.63
N ILE A 86 -22.89 -2.37 -11.60
CA ILE A 86 -22.55 -3.79 -11.73
C ILE A 86 -23.61 -4.52 -12.57
N GLU A 87 -24.89 -4.22 -12.37
CA GLU A 87 -25.97 -4.81 -13.17
C GLU A 87 -25.91 -4.35 -14.63
N GLY A 88 -25.62 -3.07 -14.87
CA GLY A 88 -25.40 -2.50 -16.20
C GLY A 88 -24.25 -3.19 -16.93
N LEU A 89 -23.12 -3.39 -16.25
CA LEU A 89 -21.97 -4.11 -16.79
C LEU A 89 -22.32 -5.58 -17.10
N THR A 90 -23.07 -6.24 -16.22
CA THR A 90 -23.51 -7.62 -16.43
C THR A 90 -24.38 -7.75 -17.69
N LYS A 91 -25.30 -6.79 -17.92
CA LYS A 91 -26.12 -6.74 -19.13
C LYS A 91 -25.26 -6.50 -20.37
N ALA A 92 -24.31 -5.57 -20.30
CA ALA A 92 -23.40 -5.28 -21.41
C ALA A 92 -22.54 -6.50 -21.79
N ILE A 93 -22.00 -7.23 -20.81
CA ILE A 93 -21.21 -8.45 -21.04
C ILE A 93 -22.06 -9.52 -21.74
N ARG A 94 -23.28 -9.78 -21.24
CA ARG A 94 -24.20 -10.74 -21.87
C ARG A 94 -24.52 -10.37 -23.32
N GLU A 95 -24.72 -9.08 -23.58
CA GLU A 95 -25.01 -8.60 -24.93
C GLU A 95 -23.81 -8.78 -25.87
N VAL A 96 -22.59 -8.48 -25.40
CA VAL A 96 -21.37 -8.72 -26.18
C VAL A 96 -21.21 -10.20 -26.50
N ASP A 97 -21.43 -11.11 -25.54
CA ASP A 97 -21.31 -12.54 -25.79
C ASP A 97 -22.39 -13.07 -26.76
N ARG A 98 -23.60 -12.51 -26.70
CA ARG A 98 -24.65 -12.78 -27.69
C ARG A 98 -24.20 -12.35 -29.09
N LYS A 99 -23.65 -11.13 -29.23
CA LYS A 99 -23.14 -10.64 -30.52
C LYS A 99 -21.98 -11.48 -31.04
N ARG A 100 -21.01 -11.84 -30.18
CA ARG A 100 -19.90 -12.74 -30.56
C ARG A 100 -20.39 -14.09 -31.06
N SER A 101 -21.41 -14.65 -30.42
CA SER A 101 -22.00 -15.92 -30.84
C SER A 101 -22.69 -15.78 -32.21
N ALA A 102 -23.45 -14.71 -32.42
CA ALA A 102 -24.08 -14.43 -33.72
C ALA A 102 -23.05 -14.21 -34.83
N ASP A 103 -22.01 -13.43 -34.57
CA ASP A 103 -20.92 -13.19 -35.52
C ASP A 103 -20.17 -14.50 -35.83
N LYS A 104 -19.92 -15.36 -34.83
CA LYS A 104 -19.31 -16.68 -35.04
C LYS A 104 -20.15 -17.51 -36.01
N GLU A 105 -21.47 -17.56 -35.84
CA GLU A 105 -22.35 -18.28 -36.75
C GLU A 105 -22.32 -17.70 -38.17
N LEU A 106 -22.29 -16.37 -38.30
CA LEU A 106 -22.18 -15.70 -39.60
C LEU A 106 -20.86 -16.01 -40.29
N ILE A 107 -19.75 -15.96 -39.55
CA ILE A 107 -18.41 -16.33 -40.04
C ILE A 107 -18.40 -17.78 -40.51
N LEU A 108 -18.96 -18.71 -39.73
CA LEU A 108 -19.03 -20.12 -40.11
C LEU A 108 -19.86 -20.32 -41.39
N LYS A 109 -20.95 -19.57 -41.55
CA LYS A 109 -21.78 -19.58 -42.76
C LYS A 109 -21.02 -19.07 -43.98
N GLU A 110 -20.30 -17.95 -43.86
CA GLU A 110 -19.50 -17.40 -44.97
C GLU A 110 -18.31 -18.30 -45.32
N ILE A 111 -17.61 -18.86 -44.33
CA ILE A 111 -16.55 -19.85 -44.57
C ILE A 111 -17.12 -21.06 -45.34
N ARG A 112 -18.30 -21.55 -44.97
CA ARG A 112 -18.97 -22.65 -45.69
C ARG A 112 -19.36 -22.26 -47.12
N ASN A 113 -19.85 -21.04 -47.34
CA ASN A 113 -20.17 -20.52 -48.67
C ASN A 113 -18.90 -20.38 -49.53
N ILE A 114 -17.83 -19.83 -48.98
CA ILE A 114 -16.52 -19.75 -49.65
C ILE A 114 -16.01 -21.16 -49.98
N ALA A 115 -16.10 -22.11 -49.04
CA ALA A 115 -15.71 -23.50 -49.31
C ALA A 115 -16.55 -24.15 -50.42
N ARG A 116 -17.87 -23.91 -50.46
CA ARG A 116 -18.73 -24.37 -51.57
C ARG A 116 -18.35 -23.73 -52.90
N ASN A 117 -18.15 -22.41 -52.93
CA ASN A 117 -17.78 -21.69 -54.15
C ASN A 117 -16.35 -22.02 -54.60
N SER A 118 -15.46 -22.37 -53.67
CA SER A 118 -14.11 -22.84 -53.97
C SER A 118 -14.13 -24.19 -54.70
N ASN A 119 -15.11 -25.05 -54.45
CA ASN A 119 -15.25 -26.34 -55.16
C ASN A 119 -15.71 -26.18 -56.63
N ASN A 120 -16.22 -25.01 -57.03
CA ASN A 120 -16.64 -24.73 -58.42
C ASN A 120 -15.52 -24.08 -59.26
N ASN A 121 -14.45 -23.63 -58.61
CA ASN A 121 -13.27 -23.09 -59.28
C ASN A 121 -12.15 -24.12 -59.12
N ASN A 122 -11.81 -24.83 -60.21
CA ASN A 122 -10.57 -25.60 -60.29
C ASN A 122 -9.37 -24.63 -60.27
N SER A 123 -9.08 -24.10 -59.08
CA SER A 123 -7.89 -23.34 -58.78
C SER A 123 -7.14 -24.10 -57.69
N ARG A 124 -6.06 -24.75 -58.16
CA ARG A 124 -4.93 -25.34 -57.46
C ARG A 124 -4.75 -24.84 -56.01
N PRO A 125 -4.52 -25.73 -55.04
CA PRO A 125 -4.48 -25.36 -53.63
C PRO A 125 -3.31 -24.42 -53.33
N ILE A 126 -3.61 -23.25 -52.77
CA ILE A 126 -2.65 -22.46 -52.01
C ILE A 126 -2.63 -23.05 -50.61
N THR A 127 -1.61 -23.85 -50.34
CA THR A 127 -1.20 -24.19 -48.98
C THR A 127 -0.93 -22.89 -48.23
N THR A 128 -1.74 -22.57 -47.23
CA THR A 128 -1.41 -21.56 -46.22
C THR A 128 -0.31 -22.12 -45.32
N THR A 129 0.90 -22.15 -45.86
CA THR A 129 2.12 -22.05 -45.07
C THR A 129 2.02 -20.75 -44.27
N PRO A 130 2.38 -20.72 -42.98
CA PRO A 130 2.49 -19.47 -42.24
C PRO A 130 3.33 -18.51 -43.07
N SER A 131 2.84 -17.29 -43.25
CA SER A 131 3.52 -16.22 -43.97
C SER A 131 4.93 -16.05 -43.39
N THR A 132 5.86 -16.77 -43.98
CA THR A 132 7.28 -16.59 -43.82
C THR A 132 7.55 -15.39 -44.69
N THR A 133 7.21 -14.21 -44.15
CA THR A 133 7.84 -12.97 -44.56
C THR A 133 9.31 -13.28 -44.71
N ASN A 134 9.86 -13.01 -45.89
CA ASN A 134 11.26 -13.16 -46.26
C ASN A 134 12.19 -12.60 -45.17
N ARG A 135 12.44 -13.39 -44.12
CA ARG A 135 13.46 -13.14 -43.14
C ARG A 135 14.70 -13.77 -43.74
N LYS A 136 15.52 -12.94 -44.37
CA LYS A 136 16.95 -13.24 -44.45
C LYS A 136 17.36 -13.74 -43.05
N PRO A 137 18.17 -14.79 -42.90
CA PRO A 137 18.71 -15.17 -41.60
C PRO A 137 19.48 -13.97 -41.05
N GLN A 138 18.82 -13.17 -40.23
CA GLN A 138 19.39 -11.98 -39.60
C GLN A 138 20.10 -12.51 -38.37
N LYS A 139 21.43 -12.38 -38.37
CA LYS A 139 22.20 -12.55 -37.14
C LYS A 139 21.78 -11.45 -36.18
N GLY A 140 21.63 -11.78 -34.91
CA GLY A 140 21.15 -10.87 -33.90
C GLY A 140 21.23 -11.49 -32.52
N PHE A 141 20.94 -10.67 -31.52
CA PHE A 141 20.99 -11.04 -30.12
C PHE A 141 19.58 -11.10 -29.55
N GLU A 142 19.32 -12.09 -28.70
CA GLU A 142 18.09 -12.16 -27.91
C GLU A 142 18.34 -11.48 -26.56
N HIS A 143 17.61 -10.40 -26.27
CA HIS A 143 17.68 -9.68 -25.00
C HIS A 143 16.40 -9.90 -24.20
N THR A 144 16.54 -10.28 -22.93
CA THR A 144 15.40 -10.37 -22.02
C THR A 144 15.25 -9.04 -21.28
N VAL A 145 14.10 -8.39 -21.49
CA VAL A 145 13.82 -7.05 -20.94
C VAL A 145 13.77 -7.10 -19.41
N GLN A 146 14.59 -6.28 -18.78
CA GLN A 146 14.65 -6.14 -17.32
C GLN A 146 13.68 -5.06 -16.81
N SER A 147 13.47 -5.03 -15.50
CA SER A 147 12.58 -4.05 -14.85
C SER A 147 13.05 -2.62 -15.11
N GLY A 148 12.16 -1.80 -15.67
CA GLY A 148 12.42 -0.38 -15.95
C GLY A 148 13.22 -0.10 -17.23
N GLU A 149 13.58 -1.13 -18.00
CA GLU A 149 14.24 -0.93 -19.31
C GLU A 149 13.26 -0.45 -20.38
N THR A 150 13.75 0.45 -21.24
CA THR A 150 13.04 0.92 -22.43
C THR A 150 13.74 0.40 -23.68
N ILE A 151 12.99 0.25 -24.79
CA ILE A 151 13.55 -0.18 -26.08
C ILE A 151 14.73 0.72 -26.50
N SER A 152 14.63 2.03 -26.25
CA SER A 152 15.70 3.00 -26.53
C SER A 152 16.95 2.76 -25.69
N ALA A 153 16.81 2.42 -24.40
CA ALA A 153 17.95 2.15 -23.51
C ALA A 153 18.67 0.87 -23.93
N VAL A 154 17.92 -0.19 -24.24
CA VAL A 154 18.48 -1.45 -24.75
C VAL A 154 19.23 -1.22 -26.06
N ILE A 155 18.64 -0.48 -27.02
CA ILE A 155 19.32 -0.14 -28.28
C ILE A 155 20.60 0.67 -28.03
N ALA A 156 20.59 1.62 -27.09
CA ALA A 156 21.77 2.42 -26.75
C ALA A 156 22.91 1.54 -26.21
N ALA A 157 22.61 0.64 -25.28
CA ALA A 157 23.59 -0.28 -24.69
C ALA A 157 24.24 -1.18 -25.75
N TYR A 158 23.44 -1.80 -26.63
CA TYR A 158 23.97 -2.63 -27.72
C TYR A 158 24.76 -1.81 -28.75
N ASN A 159 24.37 -0.57 -29.02
CA ASN A 159 25.14 0.32 -29.89
C ASN A 159 26.50 0.72 -29.29
N GLU A 160 26.61 0.84 -27.97
CA GLU A 160 27.89 1.08 -27.30
C GLU A 160 28.83 -0.13 -27.41
N GLN A 161 28.30 -1.33 -27.19
CA GLN A 161 29.05 -2.58 -27.40
C GLN A 161 29.55 -2.69 -28.84
N LEU A 162 28.67 -2.46 -29.82
CA LEU A 162 29.05 -2.49 -31.23
C LEU A 162 30.13 -1.46 -31.58
N LYS A 163 30.15 -0.28 -30.95
CA LYS A 163 31.21 0.73 -31.16
C LYS A 163 32.56 0.23 -30.65
N ILE A 164 32.60 -0.36 -29.45
CA ILE A 164 33.83 -0.90 -28.85
C ILE A 164 34.42 -1.99 -29.75
N GLU A 165 33.55 -2.85 -30.28
CA GLU A 165 33.95 -3.94 -31.14
C GLU A 165 34.20 -3.52 -32.61
N GLY A 166 34.18 -2.22 -32.95
CA GLY A 166 34.53 -1.70 -34.27
C GLY A 166 33.42 -1.75 -35.34
N GLY A 167 32.15 -1.90 -34.92
CA GLY A 167 30.98 -1.88 -35.80
C GLY A 167 30.77 -0.53 -36.49
N LYS A 168 30.64 -0.55 -37.82
CA LYS A 168 30.42 0.67 -38.64
C LYS A 168 28.95 1.14 -38.65
N LYS A 169 28.01 0.24 -38.35
CA LYS A 169 26.56 0.49 -38.43
C LYS A 169 25.94 0.45 -37.04
N ARG A 170 24.88 1.24 -36.85
CA ARG A 170 24.13 1.33 -35.59
C ARG A 170 22.77 0.67 -35.73
N ILE A 171 22.32 0.04 -34.65
CA ILE A 171 20.97 -0.46 -34.47
C ILE A 171 20.04 0.74 -34.32
N THR A 172 18.97 0.78 -35.11
CA THR A 172 17.93 1.81 -35.05
C THR A 172 16.64 1.22 -34.51
N LEU A 173 15.79 2.06 -33.93
CA LEU A 173 14.47 1.65 -33.43
C LEU A 173 13.64 0.95 -34.52
N ASN A 174 13.61 1.51 -35.73
CA ASN A 174 12.90 0.92 -36.87
C ASN A 174 13.43 -0.48 -37.24
N SER A 175 14.73 -0.71 -37.09
CA SER A 175 15.32 -2.03 -37.33
C SER A 175 14.81 -3.05 -36.31
N VAL A 176 14.80 -2.69 -35.02
CA VAL A 176 14.28 -3.54 -33.94
C VAL A 176 12.78 -3.81 -34.11
N LEU A 177 11.98 -2.80 -34.45
CA LEU A 177 10.53 -2.98 -34.67
C LEU A 177 10.23 -3.89 -35.87
N LYS A 178 11.02 -3.78 -36.95
CA LYS A 178 10.89 -4.67 -38.11
C LYS A 178 11.25 -6.11 -37.77
N ALA A 179 12.25 -6.31 -36.91
CA ALA A 179 12.64 -7.62 -36.40
C ALA A 179 11.57 -8.24 -35.49
N ASN A 180 10.83 -7.40 -34.75
CA ASN A 180 9.81 -7.80 -33.78
C ASN A 180 8.40 -7.29 -34.15
N PRO A 181 7.77 -7.80 -35.21
CA PRO A 181 6.48 -7.30 -35.70
C PRO A 181 5.30 -7.51 -34.74
N LYS A 182 5.47 -8.34 -33.71
CA LYS A 182 4.46 -8.59 -32.66
C LYS A 182 4.70 -7.75 -31.39
N LEU A 183 5.74 -6.91 -31.36
CA LEU A 183 6.09 -6.08 -30.21
C LEU A 183 5.34 -4.75 -30.28
N ASN A 184 4.70 -4.37 -29.17
CA ASN A 184 4.11 -3.05 -29.00
C ASN A 184 5.18 -2.05 -28.49
N PRO A 185 5.56 -1.00 -29.25
CA PRO A 185 6.64 -0.10 -28.87
C PRO A 185 6.38 0.69 -27.57
N ARG A 186 5.11 0.89 -27.23
CA ARG A 186 4.66 1.71 -26.09
C ARG A 186 4.51 0.93 -24.78
N SER A 187 4.60 -0.41 -24.83
CA SER A 187 4.27 -1.27 -23.70
C SER A 187 5.14 -2.53 -23.72
N ILE A 188 6.43 -2.37 -23.47
CA ILE A 188 7.34 -3.52 -23.29
C ILE A 188 7.16 -4.09 -21.88
N GLN A 189 7.09 -5.42 -21.77
CA GLN A 189 6.90 -6.12 -20.50
C GLN A 189 8.20 -6.72 -19.99
N ILE A 190 8.35 -6.77 -18.68
CA ILE A 190 9.48 -7.42 -17.99
C ILE A 190 9.45 -8.92 -18.34
N GLY A 191 10.61 -9.48 -18.70
CA GLY A 191 10.74 -10.88 -19.11
C GLY A 191 10.37 -11.16 -20.57
N GLN A 192 9.99 -10.14 -21.35
CA GLN A 192 9.76 -10.29 -22.78
C GLN A 192 11.10 -10.44 -23.52
N ILE A 193 11.19 -11.44 -24.41
CA ILE A 193 12.35 -11.64 -25.29
C ILE A 193 12.24 -10.67 -26.47
N LEU A 194 13.25 -9.82 -26.60
CA LEU A 194 13.39 -8.83 -27.67
C LEU A 194 14.52 -9.26 -28.62
N PHE A 195 14.23 -9.40 -29.90
CA PHE A 195 15.25 -9.70 -30.90
C PHE A 195 15.92 -8.42 -31.40
N ILE A 196 17.24 -8.30 -31.20
CA ILE A 196 18.03 -7.14 -31.59
C ILE A 196 18.86 -7.53 -32.82
N PRO A 197 18.55 -6.98 -34.01
CA PRO A 197 19.26 -7.34 -35.23
C PRO A 197 20.69 -6.78 -35.20
N ASP A 198 21.69 -7.63 -35.49
CA ASP A 198 23.08 -7.20 -35.65
C ASP A 198 23.26 -6.58 -37.05
N PRO A 199 23.68 -5.31 -37.16
CA PRO A 199 23.85 -4.66 -38.44
C PRO A 199 25.19 -4.95 -39.13
N ARG A 200 26.10 -5.71 -38.50
CA ARG A 200 27.47 -6.00 -38.98
C ARG A 200 27.54 -6.64 -40.36
#